data_AF-A0A4R1Z9N2-F1
#
_entry.id   AF-A0A4R1Z9N2-F1
#
_cell.length_a   1.000
_cell.length_b   1.000
_cell.length_c   1.000
_cell.angle_alpha   90.00
_cell.angle_beta   90.00
_cell.angle_gamma   90.00
#
_symmetry.space_group_name_H-M   'P 1'
#
loop_
_entity.id
_entity.type
_entity.pdbx_description
1 polymer ?
#
loop_
_entity_poly.entity_id
_entity_poly.type
_entity_poly.pdbx_seq_one_letter_code
_entity_poly.pdbx_strand_id
1 'polypeptide(L)'
;MGPLHQAIKDLQCVTFKYLDNNGAEIERKLEPMGLFLKGYIWYVYGYCLTRMDIRVFRLSRIGELKILPEHFVRRDYTLQDVEKQFLNRADFKKVQAVLLFQPEMKTRVLDEFGFDQVLVNSDETMSLTTYFSLMEREVQKS
;
A
#
# COMPACT_ATOMS: atom_id res chain seq x y z
N MET A 1 16.46 -2.40 12.77
CA MET A 1 15.00 -2.40 12.55
C MET A 1 14.48 -0.99 12.79
N GLY A 2 13.55 -0.51 11.96
CA GLY A 2 13.06 0.89 12.05
C GLY A 2 12.14 1.15 13.25
N PRO A 3 11.95 2.41 13.64
CA PRO A 3 11.19 2.81 14.85
C PRO A 3 9.73 2.31 14.87
N LEU A 4 9.02 2.34 13.73
CA LEU A 4 7.65 1.80 13.65
C LEU A 4 7.59 0.29 13.91
N HIS A 5 8.56 -0.46 13.40
CA HIS A 5 8.61 -1.90 13.63
C HIS A 5 8.84 -2.21 15.11
N GLN A 6 9.67 -1.42 15.80
CA GLN A 6 9.88 -1.56 17.23
C GLN A 6 8.59 -1.27 18.01
N ALA A 7 7.91 -0.16 17.69
CA ALA A 7 6.67 0.21 18.37
C ALA A 7 5.55 -0.84 18.19
N ILE A 8 5.44 -1.48 17.01
CA ILE A 8 4.49 -2.57 16.77
C ILE A 8 4.85 -3.79 17.63
N LYS A 9 6.13 -4.15 17.70
CA LYS A 9 6.61 -5.32 18.47
C LYS A 9 6.38 -5.13 19.97
N ASP A 10 6.66 -3.94 20.47
CA ASP A 10 6.58 -3.62 21.89
C ASP A 10 5.19 -3.12 22.30
N LEU A 11 4.23 -3.08 21.37
CA LEU A 11 2.87 -2.59 21.59
C LEU A 11 2.84 -1.16 22.16
N GLN A 12 3.70 -0.29 21.64
CA GLN A 12 3.81 1.10 22.06
C GLN A 12 3.07 2.04 21.10
N CYS A 13 2.43 3.06 21.66
CA CYS A 13 1.86 4.14 20.90
C CYS A 13 2.95 4.93 20.16
N VAL A 14 2.60 5.51 19.03
CA VAL A 14 3.46 6.47 18.32
C VAL A 14 2.72 7.77 18.09
N THR A 15 3.47 8.88 18.06
CA THR A 15 3.00 10.14 17.48
C THR A 15 3.83 10.49 16.25
N PHE A 16 3.23 11.17 15.30
CA PHE A 16 3.89 11.68 14.11
C PHE A 16 3.11 12.82 13.47
N LYS A 17 3.80 13.66 12.70
CA LYS A 17 3.16 14.58 11.74
C LYS A 17 2.87 13.83 10.46
N TYR A 18 1.61 13.89 10.02
CA TYR A 18 1.19 13.27 8.77
C TYR A 18 0.87 14.35 7.74
N LEU A 19 1.54 14.29 6.59
CA LEU A 19 1.23 15.13 5.44
C LEU A 19 -0.02 14.58 4.73
N ASP A 20 -1.13 15.32 4.79
CA ASP A 20 -2.36 14.94 4.12
C ASP A 20 -2.33 15.27 2.61
N ASN A 21 -3.41 14.93 1.90
CA ASN A 21 -3.51 15.18 0.46
C ASN A 21 -3.62 16.68 0.10
N ASN A 22 -3.99 17.53 1.06
CA ASN A 22 -4.11 18.98 0.86
C ASN A 22 -2.80 19.70 1.23
N GLY A 23 -1.75 18.96 1.58
CA GLY A 23 -0.46 19.51 1.99
C GLY A 23 -0.44 20.00 3.45
N ALA A 24 -1.48 19.72 4.24
CA ALA A 24 -1.48 20.07 5.65
C ALA A 24 -0.77 19.00 6.47
N GLU A 25 0.13 19.44 7.35
CA GLU A 25 0.72 18.56 8.36
C GLU A 25 -0.18 18.50 9.58
N ILE A 26 -0.62 17.29 9.93
CA ILE A 26 -1.51 17.08 11.07
C ILE A 26 -0.87 16.06 11.99
N GLU A 27 -0.77 16.39 13.28
CA GLU A 27 -0.29 15.45 14.28
C GLU A 27 -1.31 14.29 14.48
N ARG A 28 -0.77 13.07 14.56
CA ARG A 28 -1.52 11.85 14.74
C ARG A 28 -0.90 11.04 15.86
N LYS A 29 -1.75 10.56 16.78
CA LYS A 29 -1.40 9.49 17.72
C LYS A 29 -2.00 8.18 17.23
N LEU A 30 -1.19 7.12 17.19
CA LEU A 30 -1.55 5.82 16.62
C LEU A 30 -1.16 4.69 17.57
N GLU A 31 -2.03 3.69 17.67
CA GLU A 31 -1.73 2.35 18.16
C GLU A 31 -1.32 1.49 16.93
N PRO A 32 -0.02 1.39 16.58
CA PRO A 32 0.39 0.77 15.32
C PRO A 32 0.24 -0.75 15.40
N MET A 33 -0.53 -1.34 14.48
CA MET A 33 -0.86 -2.78 14.49
C MET A 33 -0.05 -3.58 13.48
N GLY A 34 0.42 -2.98 12.40
CA GLY A 34 1.22 -3.69 11.42
C GLY A 34 1.63 -2.85 10.22
N LEU A 35 2.56 -3.41 9.45
CA LEU A 35 3.05 -2.85 8.19
C LEU A 35 2.63 -3.75 7.04
N PHE A 36 2.34 -3.16 5.88
CA PHE A 36 2.12 -3.91 4.65
C PHE A 36 2.61 -3.11 3.44
N LEU A 37 2.98 -3.84 2.39
CA LEU A 37 3.42 -3.29 1.12
C LEU A 37 2.29 -3.41 0.10
N LYS A 38 1.99 -2.32 -0.63
CA LYS A 38 1.05 -2.34 -1.76
C LYS A 38 1.50 -1.37 -2.84
N GLY A 39 1.61 -1.85 -4.09
CA GLY A 39 2.03 -1.02 -5.23
C GLY A 39 3.36 -0.32 -4.97
N TYR A 40 4.34 -1.06 -4.43
CA TYR A 40 5.66 -0.56 -4.02
C TYR A 40 5.67 0.52 -2.91
N ILE A 41 4.52 0.80 -2.30
CA ILE A 41 4.39 1.78 -1.21
C ILE A 41 4.18 1.03 0.11
N TRP A 42 4.95 1.41 1.13
CA TRP A 42 4.78 0.91 2.49
C TRP A 42 3.70 1.70 3.23
N TYR A 43 2.87 0.95 3.96
CA TYR A 43 1.81 1.47 4.80
C TYR A 43 1.92 0.93 6.22
N VAL A 44 1.49 1.75 7.18
CA VAL A 44 1.18 1.31 8.54
C VAL A 44 -0.32 1.41 8.75
N TYR A 45 -0.91 0.39 9.38
CA TYR A 45 -2.27 0.47 9.88
C TYR A 45 -2.29 0.39 11.39
N GLY A 46 -3.33 0.97 11.97
CA GLY A 46 -3.53 0.98 13.42
C GLY A 46 -4.75 1.78 13.83
N TYR A 47 -5.02 1.81 15.12
CA TYR A 47 -6.10 2.62 15.66
C TYR A 47 -5.63 4.05 15.90
N CYS A 48 -6.17 4.99 15.13
CA CYS A 48 -5.82 6.40 15.26
C CYS A 48 -6.60 7.01 16.41
N LEU A 49 -5.91 7.28 17.52
CA LEU A 49 -6.51 7.86 18.73
C LEU A 49 -7.06 9.27 18.50
N THR A 50 -6.48 10.03 17.58
CA THR A 50 -6.97 11.36 17.19
C THR A 50 -8.33 11.32 16.48
N ARG A 51 -8.63 10.23 15.76
CA ARG A 51 -9.87 10.08 14.97
C ARG A 51 -10.82 9.03 15.55
N MET A 52 -10.38 8.29 16.57
CA MET A 52 -11.10 7.18 17.19
C MET A 52 -11.58 6.14 16.17
N ASP A 53 -10.69 5.76 15.25
CA ASP A 53 -11.00 4.91 14.11
C ASP A 53 -9.74 4.18 13.62
N ILE A 54 -9.91 3.01 13.00
CA ILE A 54 -8.81 2.34 12.31
C ILE A 54 -8.42 3.19 11.11
N ARG A 55 -7.11 3.37 10.88
CA ARG A 55 -6.61 4.15 9.74
C ARG A 55 -5.34 3.54 9.17
N VAL A 56 -5.12 3.85 7.89
CA VAL A 56 -3.93 3.49 7.14
C VAL A 56 -3.17 4.77 6.78
N PHE A 57 -1.86 4.76 7.01
CA PHE A 57 -0.96 5.87 6.71
C PHE A 57 0.17 5.41 5.80
N ARG A 58 0.48 6.20 4.76
CA ARG A 58 1.67 5.97 3.91
C ARG A 58 2.92 6.35 4.69
N LEU A 59 3.90 5.45 4.76
CA LEU A 59 5.15 5.71 5.48
C LEU A 59 5.91 6.89 4.91
N SER A 60 5.86 7.10 3.58
CA SER A 60 6.51 8.23 2.91
C SER A 60 5.94 9.61 3.29
N ARG A 61 4.80 9.67 3.99
CA ARG A 61 4.15 10.91 4.44
C ARG A 61 4.21 11.12 5.95
N ILE A 62 4.95 10.27 6.66
CA ILE A 62 5.14 10.34 8.11
C ILE A 62 6.42 11.14 8.38
N GLY A 63 6.27 12.28 9.05
CA GLY A 63 7.36 13.09 9.58
C GLY A 63 7.38 13.08 11.11
N GLU A 64 8.54 13.40 11.70
CA GLU A 64 8.72 13.56 13.15
C GLU A 64 8.17 12.40 14.00
N LEU A 65 8.36 11.16 13.54
CA LEU A 65 7.89 9.98 14.26
C LEU A 65 8.57 9.84 15.62
N LYS A 66 7.77 9.69 16.68
CA LYS A 66 8.21 9.43 18.04
C LYS A 66 7.47 8.24 18.62
N ILE A 67 8.22 7.32 19.22
CA ILE A 67 7.66 6.25 20.06
C ILE A 67 7.33 6.86 21.41
N LEU A 68 6.17 6.51 21.94
CA LEU A 68 5.69 7.02 23.21
C LEU A 68 5.76 5.93 24.30
N PRO A 69 5.82 6.31 25.59
CA PRO A 69 5.87 5.33 26.68
C PRO A 69 4.55 4.59 26.89
N GLU A 70 3.42 5.07 26.36
CA GLU A 70 2.15 4.38 26.54
C GLU A 70 2.07 3.12 25.68
N HIS A 71 1.62 2.04 26.31
CA HIS A 71 1.40 0.76 25.66
C HIS A 71 -0.10 0.57 25.38
N PHE A 72 -0.42 -0.22 24.37
CA PHE A 72 -1.80 -0.56 24.01
C PHE A 72 -1.99 -2.07 23.98
N VAL A 73 -3.24 -2.51 24.19
CA VAL A 73 -3.65 -3.89 23.88
C VAL A 73 -4.09 -3.92 22.43
N ARG A 74 -3.53 -4.85 21.66
CA ARG A 74 -3.86 -5.00 20.25
C ARG A 74 -5.37 -5.21 20.12
N ARG A 75 -6.01 -4.35 19.34
CA ARG A 75 -7.45 -4.47 19.07
C ARG A 75 -7.71 -5.67 18.18
N ASP A 76 -8.90 -6.23 18.29
CA ASP A 76 -9.38 -7.30 17.43
C ASP A 76 -9.72 -6.75 16.04
N TYR A 77 -8.68 -6.46 15.27
CA TYR A 77 -8.74 -5.94 13.91
C TYR A 77 -7.64 -6.57 13.08
N THR A 78 -8.01 -7.21 11.97
CA THR A 78 -7.05 -7.92 11.13
C THR A 78 -6.60 -7.08 9.95
N LEU A 79 -5.50 -7.47 9.30
CA LEU A 79 -5.12 -6.89 8.01
C LEU A 79 -6.24 -7.09 6.98
N GLN A 80 -6.96 -8.20 6.99
CA GLN A 80 -8.08 -8.43 6.06
C GLN A 80 -9.20 -7.40 6.22
N ASP A 81 -9.46 -6.93 7.44
CA ASP A 81 -10.46 -5.89 7.70
C ASP A 81 -9.98 -4.53 7.17
N VAL A 82 -8.67 -4.26 7.26
CA VAL A 82 -8.05 -3.09 6.62
C VAL A 82 -8.17 -3.17 5.11
N GLU A 83 -7.91 -4.33 4.52
CA GLU A 83 -8.05 -4.55 3.09
C GLU A 83 -9.49 -4.28 2.63
N LYS A 84 -10.48 -4.85 3.33
CA LYS A 84 -11.89 -4.65 3.02
C LYS A 84 -12.33 -3.19 3.13
N GLN A 85 -11.86 -2.46 4.15
CA GLN A 85 -12.36 -1.11 4.45
C GLN A 85 -11.58 0.01 3.73
N PHE A 86 -10.26 -0.12 3.59
CA PHE A 86 -9.39 0.91 3.02
C PHE A 86 -8.95 0.62 1.60
N LEU A 87 -8.76 -0.65 1.23
CA LEU A 87 -8.31 -1.00 -0.11
C LEU A 87 -9.45 -1.14 -1.12
N ASN A 88 -10.67 -1.46 -0.66
CA ASN A 88 -11.86 -1.49 -1.52
C ASN A 88 -12.57 -0.12 -1.62
N ARG A 89 -12.35 0.81 -0.67
CA ARG A 89 -12.85 2.20 -0.79
C ARG A 89 -12.09 3.04 -1.80
N ALA A 90 -10.85 2.65 -2.09
CA ALA A 90 -10.30 3.02 -3.37
C ALA A 90 -11.04 2.18 -4.42
N ASP A 91 -12.19 2.71 -4.85
CA ASP A 91 -12.77 2.45 -6.17
C ASP A 91 -11.74 2.92 -7.20
N PHE A 92 -10.61 2.20 -7.27
CA PHE A 92 -9.91 2.05 -8.50
C PHE A 92 -10.94 1.36 -9.37
N LYS A 93 -11.65 2.11 -10.23
CA LYS A 93 -12.23 1.49 -11.42
C LYS A 93 -11.09 0.70 -12.03
N LYS A 94 -11.05 -0.60 -11.75
CA LYS A 94 -10.06 -1.52 -12.26
C LYS A 94 -10.34 -1.55 -13.74
N VAL A 95 -9.58 -0.77 -14.49
CA VAL A 95 -9.70 -0.81 -15.94
C VAL A 95 -9.01 -2.09 -16.33
N GLN A 96 -9.79 -2.99 -16.93
CA GLN A 96 -9.23 -4.13 -17.61
C GLN A 96 -8.41 -3.58 -18.78
N ALA A 97 -7.11 -3.85 -18.76
CA ALA A 97 -6.22 -3.50 -19.83
C ALA A 97 -5.70 -4.77 -20.49
N VAL A 98 -5.72 -4.76 -21.82
CA VAL A 98 -4.97 -5.73 -22.61
C VAL A 98 -3.63 -5.08 -22.93
N LEU A 99 -2.55 -5.67 -22.42
CA LEU A 99 -1.19 -5.22 -22.71
C LEU A 99 -0.65 -6.08 -23.85
N LEU A 100 -0.11 -5.41 -24.87
CA LEU A 100 0.57 -6.03 -25.99
C LEU A 100 2.07 -5.81 -25.83
N PHE A 101 2.83 -6.91 -25.83
CA PHE A 101 4.28 -6.90 -25.70
C PHE A 101 4.94 -7.52 -26.93
N GLN A 102 6.11 -7.00 -27.26
CA GLN A 102 6.94 -7.55 -28.31
C GLN A 102 7.61 -8.86 -27.84
N PRO A 103 7.94 -9.79 -28.76
CA PRO A 103 8.49 -11.10 -28.42
C PRO A 103 9.76 -11.04 -27.57
N GLU A 104 10.59 -10.01 -27.74
CA GLU A 104 11.87 -9.83 -27.03
C GLU A 104 11.67 -9.55 -25.54
N MET A 105 10.46 -9.14 -25.12
CA MET A 105 10.14 -8.87 -23.72
C MET A 105 9.67 -10.11 -22.95
N LYS A 106 9.63 -11.28 -23.58
CA LYS A 106 9.06 -12.53 -23.05
C LYS A 106 9.50 -12.85 -21.63
N THR A 107 10.80 -12.83 -21.35
CA THR A 107 11.32 -13.16 -20.01
C THR A 107 10.76 -12.21 -18.95
N ARG A 108 10.78 -10.90 -19.21
CA ARG A 108 10.28 -9.89 -18.27
C ARG A 108 8.78 -10.01 -18.05
N VAL A 109 8.02 -10.24 -19.11
CA VAL A 109 6.56 -10.41 -19.04
C VAL A 109 6.20 -11.64 -18.22
N LEU A 110 6.94 -12.75 -18.39
CA LEU A 110 6.71 -13.97 -17.63
C LEU A 110 7.10 -13.84 -16.16
N ASP A 111 8.21 -13.13 -15.86
CA ASP A 111 8.65 -12.87 -14.48
C ASP A 111 7.65 -11.98 -13.72
N GLU A 112 7.03 -11.01 -14.40
CA GLU A 112 6.14 -10.02 -13.78
C GLU A 112 4.68 -10.50 -13.68
N PHE A 113 4.18 -11.21 -14.70
CA PHE A 113 2.76 -11.59 -14.81
C PHE A 113 2.49 -13.09 -14.69
N GLY A 114 3.54 -13.91 -14.65
CA GLY A 114 3.42 -15.37 -14.64
C GLY A 114 3.08 -15.95 -16.02
N PHE A 115 3.20 -17.27 -16.14
CA PHE A 115 3.00 -17.99 -17.41
C PHE A 115 1.53 -18.16 -17.79
N ASP A 116 0.63 -18.23 -16.80
CA ASP A 116 -0.77 -18.62 -17.00
C ASP A 116 -1.65 -17.51 -17.60
N GLN A 117 -1.15 -16.28 -17.67
CA GLN A 117 -1.93 -15.10 -18.11
C GLN A 117 -1.48 -14.55 -19.47
N VAL A 118 -0.46 -15.15 -20.10
CA VAL A 118 0.17 -14.63 -21.32
C VAL A 118 -0.24 -15.47 -22.53
N LEU A 119 -0.93 -14.84 -23.48
CA LEU A 119 -1.30 -15.44 -24.76
C LEU A 119 -0.30 -15.00 -25.83
N VAL A 120 0.28 -15.96 -26.56
CA VAL A 120 1.12 -15.67 -27.73
C VAL A 120 0.21 -15.57 -28.95
N ASN A 121 0.25 -14.44 -29.64
CA ASN A 121 -0.53 -14.15 -30.84
C ASN A 121 0.14 -14.77 -32.08
N SER A 122 -0.60 -14.79 -33.20
CA SER A 122 -0.13 -15.32 -34.49
C SER A 122 1.04 -14.56 -35.10
N ASP A 123 1.26 -13.30 -34.68
CA ASP A 123 2.38 -12.44 -35.09
C ASP A 123 3.55 -12.49 -34.09
N GLU A 124 3.60 -13.53 -33.25
CA GLU A 124 4.58 -13.77 -32.18
C GLU A 124 4.54 -12.77 -31.01
N THR A 125 3.71 -11.72 -31.08
CA THR A 125 3.50 -10.80 -29.96
C THR A 125 2.80 -11.50 -28.79
N MET A 126 2.94 -10.96 -27.58
CA MET A 126 2.29 -11.50 -26.39
C MET A 126 1.23 -10.53 -25.88
N SER A 127 0.04 -11.05 -25.64
CA SER A 127 -1.06 -10.31 -25.02
C SER A 127 -1.42 -10.89 -23.67
N LEU A 128 -1.57 -10.03 -22.67
CA LEU A 128 -2.13 -10.43 -21.38
C LEU A 128 -3.21 -9.45 -20.94
N THR A 129 -4.19 -9.98 -20.23
CA THR A 129 -5.27 -9.18 -19.66
C THR A 129 -5.02 -9.01 -18.17
N THR A 130 -4.85 -7.77 -17.73
CA THR A 130 -4.65 -7.45 -16.31
C THR A 130 -5.52 -6.27 -15.89
N TYR A 131 -5.57 -6.00 -14.60
CA TYR A 131 -6.36 -4.93 -14.02
C TYR A 131 -5.43 -3.86 -13.44
N PHE A 132 -5.45 -2.65 -14.01
CA PHE A 132 -4.67 -1.53 -13.49
C PHE A 132 -5.50 -0.59 -12.64
N SER A 133 -4.82 0.09 -11.72
CA SER A 133 -5.37 1.20 -10.99
C SER A 133 -5.03 2.52 -11.70
N LEU A 134 -6.03 3.37 -11.95
CA LEU A 134 -5.86 4.64 -12.69
C LEU A 134 -4.90 5.66 -12.02
N MET A 135 -4.36 5.38 -10.82
CA MET A 135 -3.34 6.21 -10.15
C MET A 135 -1.89 5.77 -10.40
N GLU A 136 -1.64 4.66 -11.13
CA GLU A 136 -0.27 4.23 -11.46
C GLU A 136 0.34 5.00 -12.67
N ARG A 137 -0.39 5.96 -13.25
CA ARG A 137 0.06 6.66 -14.47
C ARG A 137 1.07 7.78 -14.31
N GLU A 138 1.61 8.04 -13.12
CA GLU A 138 2.58 9.13 -12.91
C GLU A 138 4.04 8.72 -12.66
N VAL A 139 4.42 7.44 -12.64
CA VAL A 139 5.81 7.03 -12.28
C VAL A 139 6.62 6.43 -13.44
N GLN A 140 6.13 6.50 -14.69
CA GLN A 140 6.92 6.05 -15.85
C GLN A 140 6.90 7.07 -16.99
N LYS A 141 7.39 8.28 -16.68
CA LYS A 141 7.97 9.20 -17.66
C LYS A 141 9.18 9.91 -17.06
N SER A 142 10.34 9.26 -17.13
CA SER A 142 11.64 9.91 -17.39
C SER A 142 12.66 8.85 -17.80
#